data_AF-A0A2T4T906-F1
#
_entry.id   AF-A0A2T4T906-F1
#
_cell.length_a   1.000
_cell.length_b   1.000
_cell.length_c   1.000
_cell.angle_alpha   90.00
_cell.angle_beta   90.00
_cell.angle_gamma   90.00
#
_symmetry.space_group_name_H-M   'P 1'
#
loop_
_entity.id
_entity.type
_entity.pdbx_description
1 polymer ?
#
loop_
_entity_poly.entity_id
_entity_poly.type
_entity_poly.pdbx_seq_one_letter_code
_entity_poly.pdbx_strand_id
1 'polypeptide(L)'
;MQNRKKIIAAIVLGIILAGVIAGCVFSIRYQKRGQQGSVDISTETKSETISQRESSYTMADFTLGKMEERESIQGEPSTSPAREGVLTDPDGYILPSSAKVAITDADLSKLSGQEVVYAKNEIYARHGYIFDSDELNRYFRGKNWYVPNENFHKEDIAGIEKNNVDFIADYEVRNSIHYTVQ
;
A
#
# COMPACT_ATOMS: atom_id res chain seq x y z
N MET A 1 18.34 -23.65 59.98
CA MET A 1 18.95 -23.86 58.64
C MET A 1 17.94 -23.83 57.48
N GLN A 2 16.66 -24.20 57.67
CA GLN A 2 15.65 -24.26 56.59
C GLN A 2 15.35 -22.91 55.89
N ASN A 3 15.30 -21.80 56.64
CA ASN A 3 14.89 -20.50 56.09
C ASN A 3 15.96 -19.89 55.16
N ARG A 4 17.25 -20.21 55.37
CA ARG A 4 18.33 -19.78 54.48
C ARG A 4 18.27 -20.47 53.11
N LYS A 5 17.86 -21.75 53.07
CA LYS A 5 17.67 -22.51 51.82
C LYS A 5 16.45 -22.01 51.02
N LYS A 6 15.37 -21.60 51.69
CA LYS A 6 14.18 -21.01 51.05
C LYS A 6 14.48 -19.63 50.44
N ILE A 7 15.26 -18.80 51.11
CA ILE A 7 15.67 -17.47 50.60
C ILE A 7 16.57 -17.62 49.36
N ILE A 8 17.53 -18.55 49.39
CA ILE A 8 18.42 -18.81 48.23
C ILE A 8 17.62 -19.34 47.03
N ALA A 9 16.66 -20.25 47.25
CA ALA A 9 15.81 -20.78 46.18
C ALA A 9 14.93 -19.69 45.52
N ALA A 10 14.40 -18.74 46.28
CA ALA A 10 13.60 -17.63 45.75
C ALA A 10 14.42 -16.64 44.91
N ILE A 11 15.67 -16.38 45.30
CA ILE A 11 16.58 -15.49 44.53
C ILE A 11 16.96 -16.11 43.18
N VAL A 12 17.25 -17.43 43.15
CA VAL A 12 17.56 -18.14 41.91
C VAL A 12 16.35 -18.16 40.95
N LEU A 13 15.13 -18.35 41.46
CA LEU A 13 13.92 -18.33 40.64
C LEU A 13 13.63 -16.94 40.03
N GLY A 14 13.89 -15.87 40.77
CA GLY A 14 13.73 -14.49 40.30
C GLY A 14 14.71 -14.10 39.19
N ILE A 15 15.96 -14.57 39.25
CA ILE A 15 16.98 -14.30 38.22
C ILE A 15 16.65 -15.01 36.90
N ILE A 16 16.07 -16.21 36.95
CA ILE A 16 15.67 -16.96 35.74
C ILE A 16 14.52 -16.25 35.00
N LEU A 17 13.56 -15.65 35.71
CA LEU A 17 12.44 -14.91 35.10
C LEU A 17 12.90 -13.58 34.45
N ALA A 18 13.87 -12.88 35.04
CA ALA A 18 14.42 -11.63 34.46
C ALA A 18 15.22 -11.88 33.17
N GLY A 19 15.90 -13.03 33.05
CA GLY A 19 16.66 -13.40 31.85
C GLY A 19 15.80 -13.65 30.61
N VAL A 20 14.58 -14.18 30.78
CA VAL A 20 13.66 -14.50 29.67
C VAL A 20 13.10 -13.22 29.02
N ILE A 21 12.82 -12.18 29.82
CA ILE A 21 12.29 -10.90 29.32
C ILE A 21 13.37 -10.11 28.56
N ALA A 22 14.61 -10.10 29.07
CA ALA A 22 15.74 -9.50 28.36
C ALA A 22 16.09 -10.25 27.05
N GLY A 23 15.96 -11.58 27.04
CA GLY A 23 16.14 -12.41 25.85
C GLY A 23 15.09 -12.17 24.76
N CYS A 24 13.83 -11.92 25.13
CA CYS A 24 12.77 -11.58 24.17
C CYS A 24 13.01 -10.22 23.50
N VAL A 25 13.42 -9.20 24.27
CA VAL A 25 13.72 -7.87 23.73
C VAL A 25 14.97 -7.88 22.85
N PHE A 26 15.98 -8.69 23.20
CA PHE A 26 17.21 -8.85 22.42
C PHE A 26 16.96 -9.59 21.10
N SER A 27 16.11 -10.63 21.09
CA SER A 27 15.75 -11.37 19.87
C SER A 27 15.04 -10.48 18.83
N ILE A 28 14.17 -9.57 19.27
CA ILE A 28 13.48 -8.62 18.39
C ILE A 28 14.46 -7.63 17.73
N ARG A 29 15.54 -7.24 18.43
CA ARG A 29 16.56 -6.31 17.90
C ARG A 29 17.67 -7.00 17.10
N TYR A 30 17.88 -8.31 17.25
CA TYR A 30 18.90 -9.07 16.52
C TYR A 30 18.46 -9.61 15.16
N GLN A 31 17.18 -9.53 14.80
CA GLN A 31 16.70 -10.01 13.50
C GLN A 31 17.01 -9.05 12.33
N LYS A 32 17.59 -7.87 12.59
CA LYS A 32 17.97 -6.87 11.57
C LYS A 32 19.47 -6.53 11.60
N ARG A 33 20.35 -7.54 11.51
CA ARG A 33 21.76 -7.31 11.14
C ARG A 33 22.44 -8.59 10.64
N GLY A 34 22.56 -8.71 9.33
CA GLY A 34 23.49 -9.63 8.68
C GLY A 34 22.85 -10.54 7.64
N GLN A 35 22.89 -10.12 6.37
CA GLN A 35 23.26 -10.99 5.25
C GLN A 35 23.48 -10.13 4.00
N GLN A 36 24.74 -9.71 3.83
CA GLN A 36 25.31 -9.55 2.51
C GLN A 36 26.52 -10.47 2.48
N GLY A 37 26.36 -11.59 1.80
CA GLY A 37 27.29 -12.71 1.78
C GLY A 37 26.92 -13.63 0.63
N SER A 38 27.62 -13.40 -0.48
CA SER A 38 27.69 -14.13 -1.75
C SER A 38 27.75 -15.65 -1.62
N VAL A 39 27.00 -16.35 -2.49
CA VAL A 39 27.31 -17.72 -2.92
C VAL A 39 27.03 -17.81 -4.43
N ASP A 40 28.12 -17.93 -5.19
CA ASP A 40 28.12 -18.40 -6.57
C ASP A 40 27.69 -19.88 -6.61
N ILE A 41 26.79 -20.25 -7.52
CA ILE A 41 26.70 -21.62 -8.02
C ILE A 41 26.42 -21.58 -9.52
N SER A 42 27.36 -22.20 -10.23
CA SER A 42 27.41 -22.43 -11.67
C SER A 42 26.37 -23.46 -12.11
N THR A 43 25.74 -23.13 -13.24
CA THR A 43 25.29 -24.01 -14.33
C THR A 43 24.65 -25.37 -13.97
N GLU A 44 23.38 -25.51 -14.36
CA GLU A 44 23.00 -26.65 -15.21
C GLU A 44 21.77 -26.31 -16.08
N THR A 45 22.05 -26.19 -17.38
CA THR A 45 21.09 -26.09 -18.47
C THR A 45 20.79 -27.50 -18.98
N LYS A 46 19.53 -27.96 -18.90
CA LYS A 46 18.86 -28.90 -19.83
C LYS A 46 17.37 -29.01 -19.47
N SER A 47 16.47 -28.33 -20.20
CA SER A 47 15.70 -28.80 -21.37
C SER A 47 14.76 -29.98 -21.11
N GLU A 48 13.44 -29.74 -21.21
CA GLU A 48 12.48 -30.39 -22.14
C GLU A 48 11.05 -29.89 -21.84
N THR A 49 10.42 -29.19 -22.79
CA THR A 49 9.37 -29.71 -23.70
C THR A 49 7.97 -29.68 -23.10
N ILE A 50 7.18 -28.65 -23.44
CA ILE A 50 5.72 -28.74 -23.41
C ILE A 50 5.17 -28.34 -24.78
N SER A 51 4.62 -29.37 -25.41
CA SER A 51 3.86 -29.41 -26.64
C SER A 51 2.55 -28.61 -26.53
N GLN A 52 2.35 -27.75 -27.53
CA GLN A 52 1.09 -27.47 -28.24
C GLN A 52 -0.23 -27.67 -27.49
N ARG A 53 -0.98 -26.57 -27.36
CA ARG A 53 -2.36 -26.54 -27.85
C ARG A 53 -2.73 -25.13 -28.31
N GLU A 54 -2.93 -25.01 -29.61
CA GLU A 54 -3.53 -23.85 -30.24
C GLU A 54 -5.00 -23.69 -29.84
N SER A 55 -5.46 -22.44 -29.81
CA SER A 55 -6.82 -22.11 -30.22
C SER A 55 -6.76 -20.76 -30.92
N SER A 56 -6.40 -20.83 -32.19
CA SER A 56 -6.66 -19.77 -33.16
C SER A 56 -8.15 -19.84 -33.53
N TYR A 57 -8.84 -18.72 -33.46
CA TYR A 57 -10.11 -18.52 -34.16
C TYR A 57 -9.90 -17.38 -35.15
N THR A 58 -9.53 -17.75 -36.37
CA THR A 58 -9.70 -16.92 -37.55
C THR A 58 -11.11 -17.16 -38.08
N MET A 59 -11.91 -16.11 -38.15
CA MET A 59 -13.00 -15.99 -39.11
C MET A 59 -13.01 -14.55 -39.60
N ALA A 60 -12.28 -14.31 -40.69
CA ALA A 60 -12.48 -13.15 -41.55
C ALA A 60 -13.37 -13.61 -42.71
N ASP A 61 -14.63 -13.20 -42.73
CA ASP A 61 -15.32 -12.81 -43.97
C ASP A 61 -16.66 -12.12 -43.65
N PHE A 62 -16.71 -10.80 -43.82
CA PHE A 62 -17.90 -10.13 -44.34
C PHE A 62 -17.51 -8.70 -44.76
N THR A 63 -17.41 -8.47 -46.06
CA THR A 63 -17.01 -7.19 -46.63
C THR A 63 -18.23 -6.38 -47.12
N LEU A 64 -18.19 -5.08 -46.80
CA LEU A 64 -18.85 -3.93 -47.42
C LEU A 64 -20.33 -3.62 -47.14
N GLY A 65 -20.52 -2.62 -46.29
CA GLY A 65 -21.60 -1.63 -46.36
C GLY A 65 -21.02 -0.25 -46.04
N LYS A 66 -20.97 0.63 -47.04
CA LYS A 66 -20.50 2.02 -46.95
C LYS A 66 -21.63 2.92 -46.43
N MET A 67 -21.25 4.07 -45.86
CA MET A 67 -22.07 5.25 -45.49
C MET A 67 -22.70 5.11 -44.08
N GLU A 68 -22.59 6.04 -43.15
CA GLU A 68 -22.60 7.50 -43.27
C GLU A 68 -22.05 8.17 -41.99
N GLU A 69 -21.48 9.35 -42.19
CA GLU A 69 -21.11 10.36 -41.20
C GLU A 69 -22.28 10.70 -40.26
N ARG A 70 -22.04 10.72 -38.95
CA ARG A 70 -22.83 11.53 -38.01
C ARG A 70 -22.00 11.94 -36.79
N GLU A 71 -21.88 13.25 -36.66
CA GLU A 71 -21.32 13.97 -35.54
C GLU A 71 -22.09 13.72 -34.24
N SER A 72 -21.36 13.89 -33.13
CA SER A 72 -21.82 14.28 -31.79
C SER A 72 -22.71 13.30 -31.01
N ILE A 73 -22.27 12.94 -29.79
CA ILE A 73 -22.78 13.49 -28.53
C ILE A 73 -22.02 12.84 -27.35
N GLN A 74 -21.33 13.72 -26.61
CA GLN A 74 -21.02 13.73 -25.17
C GLN A 74 -20.81 12.38 -24.45
N GLY A 75 -19.55 12.14 -24.09
CA GLY A 75 -19.23 11.30 -22.95
C GLY A 75 -19.78 11.96 -21.68
N GLU A 76 -20.77 11.30 -21.08
CA GLU A 76 -21.22 11.55 -19.71
C GLU A 76 -20.00 11.56 -18.78
N PRO A 77 -19.66 12.69 -18.11
CA PRO A 77 -18.84 12.60 -16.93
C PRO A 77 -19.70 11.94 -15.86
N SER A 78 -19.26 10.80 -15.34
CA SER A 78 -19.85 10.19 -14.15
C SER A 78 -19.65 11.14 -12.97
N THR A 79 -20.58 12.10 -12.84
CA THR A 79 -20.75 12.95 -11.68
C THR A 79 -21.33 12.09 -10.57
N SER A 80 -20.42 11.46 -9.81
CA SER A 80 -20.72 11.04 -8.44
C SER A 80 -21.14 12.29 -7.65
N PRO A 81 -22.18 12.25 -6.80
CA PRO A 81 -22.75 13.45 -6.21
C PRO A 81 -21.69 14.09 -5.30
N ALA A 82 -21.22 15.26 -5.73
CA ALA A 82 -20.31 16.11 -4.99
C ALA A 82 -20.95 16.44 -3.64
N ARG A 83 -20.40 15.87 -2.56
CA ARG A 83 -20.64 16.37 -1.21
C ARG A 83 -19.86 17.67 -1.07
N GLU A 84 -20.59 18.78 -0.96
CA GLU A 84 -20.05 20.08 -0.56
C GLU A 84 -19.27 19.91 0.75
N GLY A 85 -17.95 20.06 0.68
CA GLY A 85 -17.01 19.82 1.77
C GLY A 85 -15.59 19.55 1.32
N VAL A 86 -15.35 19.34 0.03
CA VAL A 86 -14.01 19.12 -0.52
C VAL A 86 -13.21 20.42 -0.46
N LEU A 87 -12.09 20.39 0.25
CA LEU A 87 -11.01 21.35 0.10
C LEU A 87 -10.58 21.28 -1.37
N THR A 88 -11.03 22.22 -2.20
CA THR A 88 -10.81 22.17 -3.65
C THR A 88 -9.38 22.59 -3.94
N ASP A 89 -8.45 21.67 -3.76
CA ASP A 89 -7.14 21.77 -4.36
C ASP A 89 -7.29 21.71 -5.89
N PRO A 90 -6.65 22.63 -6.65
CA PRO A 90 -6.82 22.72 -8.09
C PRO A 90 -6.31 21.50 -8.85
N ASP A 91 -5.37 20.75 -8.26
CA ASP A 91 -4.79 19.54 -8.82
C ASP A 91 -5.53 18.27 -8.30
N GLY A 92 -6.56 18.47 -7.48
CA GLY A 92 -7.43 17.41 -6.99
C GLY A 92 -6.77 16.49 -5.96
N TYR A 93 -5.81 17.02 -5.19
CA TYR A 93 -5.28 16.37 -3.98
C TYR A 93 -6.34 16.37 -2.87
N ILE A 94 -6.43 15.28 -2.12
CA ILE A 94 -7.28 15.17 -0.92
C ILE A 94 -6.56 15.81 0.28
N LEU A 95 -5.25 15.56 0.43
CA LEU A 95 -4.41 16.14 1.48
C LEU A 95 -3.17 16.81 0.88
N PRO A 96 -3.29 18.03 0.34
CA PRO A 96 -2.22 18.68 -0.43
C PRO A 96 -0.90 18.82 0.35
N SER A 97 -1.01 19.13 1.65
CA SER A 97 0.10 19.37 2.57
C SER A 97 0.75 18.10 3.16
N SER A 98 0.18 16.92 2.93
CA SER A 98 0.61 15.64 3.53
C SER A 98 2.06 15.25 3.25
N ALA A 99 2.67 15.76 2.18
CA ALA A 99 4.08 15.54 1.88
C ALA A 99 5.05 16.26 2.83
N LYS A 100 4.59 17.27 3.58
CA LYS A 100 5.45 18.18 4.34
C LYS A 100 4.97 18.48 5.75
N VAL A 101 3.68 18.31 6.04
CA VAL A 101 3.05 18.69 7.30
C VAL A 101 2.38 17.47 7.92
N ALA A 102 2.44 17.37 9.26
CA ALA A 102 1.77 16.31 9.99
C ALA A 102 0.24 16.40 9.83
N ILE A 103 -0.40 15.28 9.55
CA ILE A 103 -1.87 15.17 9.49
C ILE A 103 -2.46 15.07 10.89
N THR A 104 -3.63 15.65 11.08
CA THR A 104 -4.39 15.64 12.33
C THR A 104 -5.75 14.98 12.16
N ASP A 105 -6.41 14.61 13.26
CA ASP A 105 -7.78 14.08 13.20
C ASP A 105 -8.75 15.07 12.54
N ALA A 106 -8.51 16.38 12.66
CA ALA A 106 -9.36 17.40 12.06
C ALA A 106 -9.32 17.35 10.52
N ASP A 107 -8.14 17.07 9.94
CA ASP A 107 -7.95 16.95 8.50
C ASP A 107 -8.71 15.75 7.93
N LEU A 108 -8.84 14.67 8.72
CA LEU A 108 -9.49 13.42 8.32
C LEU A 108 -10.99 13.38 8.65
N SER A 109 -11.43 14.09 9.70
CA SER A 109 -12.79 14.01 10.25
C SER A 109 -13.91 14.39 9.29
N LYS A 110 -13.59 15.13 8.22
CA LYS A 110 -14.54 15.56 7.20
C LYS A 110 -14.55 14.66 5.97
N LEU A 111 -13.60 13.73 5.88
CA LEU A 111 -13.47 12.80 4.78
C LEU A 111 -14.38 11.59 5.00
N SER A 112 -14.99 11.11 3.91
CA SER A 112 -15.63 9.79 3.89
C SER A 112 -14.59 8.68 4.06
N GLY A 113 -15.05 7.48 4.42
CA GLY A 113 -14.14 6.32 4.56
C GLY A 113 -13.35 6.02 3.28
N GLN A 114 -13.96 6.18 2.11
CA GLN A 114 -13.27 6.07 0.83
C GLN A 114 -12.20 7.15 0.67
N GLU A 115 -12.52 8.41 0.97
CA GLU A 115 -11.56 9.52 0.87
C GLU A 115 -10.40 9.37 1.84
N VAL A 116 -10.62 8.81 3.04
CA VAL A 116 -9.52 8.49 3.98
C VAL A 116 -8.58 7.44 3.36
N VAL A 117 -9.13 6.36 2.79
CA VAL A 117 -8.34 5.34 2.11
C VAL A 117 -7.60 5.93 0.91
N TYR A 118 -8.25 6.79 0.13
CA TYR A 118 -7.63 7.44 -1.02
C TYR A 118 -6.55 8.44 -0.58
N ALA A 119 -6.75 9.18 0.49
CA ALA A 119 -5.78 10.11 1.04
C ALA A 119 -4.51 9.41 1.54
N LYS A 120 -4.65 8.23 2.16
CA LYS A 120 -3.50 7.38 2.50
C LYS A 120 -2.75 6.94 1.24
N ASN A 121 -3.49 6.46 0.23
CA ASN A 121 -2.91 5.99 -1.01
C ASN A 121 -2.33 7.11 -1.88
N GLU A 122 -2.84 8.34 -1.76
CA GLU A 122 -2.33 9.53 -2.43
C GLU A 122 -0.87 9.77 -2.11
N ILE A 123 -0.46 9.57 -0.85
CA ILE A 123 0.94 9.74 -0.44
C ILE A 123 1.84 8.77 -1.23
N TYR A 124 1.43 7.53 -1.45
CA TYR A 124 2.16 6.59 -2.31
C TYR A 124 2.09 6.98 -3.80
N ALA A 125 0.93 7.44 -4.26
CA ALA A 125 0.72 7.85 -5.64
C ALA A 125 1.64 9.02 -6.04
N ARG A 126 1.92 9.96 -5.12
CA ARG A 126 2.86 11.08 -5.34
C ARG A 126 4.26 10.64 -5.73
N HIS A 127 4.65 9.42 -5.36
CA HIS A 127 5.94 8.82 -5.70
C HIS A 127 5.87 7.84 -6.88
N GLY A 128 4.68 7.69 -7.48
CA GLY A 128 4.46 6.84 -8.64
C GLY A 128 4.16 5.38 -8.31
N TYR A 129 3.70 5.07 -7.09
CA TYR A 129 3.32 3.70 -6.74
C TYR A 129 2.25 3.16 -7.70
N ILE A 130 2.49 1.95 -8.22
CA ILE A 130 1.57 1.26 -9.12
C ILE A 130 0.64 0.39 -8.28
N PHE A 131 -0.66 0.66 -8.34
CA PHE A 131 -1.66 -0.05 -7.55
C PHE A 131 -2.15 -1.31 -8.28
N ASP A 132 -2.22 -2.43 -7.54
CA ASP A 132 -2.81 -3.69 -8.03
C ASP A 132 -4.35 -3.62 -8.11
N SER A 133 -4.97 -2.78 -7.28
CA SER A 133 -6.41 -2.56 -7.33
C SER A 133 -6.79 -1.76 -8.58
N ASP A 134 -7.78 -2.26 -9.32
CA ASP A 134 -8.34 -1.58 -10.47
C ASP A 134 -8.97 -0.24 -10.10
N GLU A 135 -9.57 -0.14 -8.92
CA GLU A 135 -10.18 1.09 -8.42
C GLU A 135 -9.15 2.20 -8.18
N LEU A 136 -8.11 1.94 -7.37
CA LEU A 136 -7.07 2.95 -7.08
C LEU A 136 -6.26 3.29 -8.33
N ASN A 137 -5.96 2.28 -9.14
CA ASN A 137 -5.21 2.46 -10.38
C ASN A 137 -5.98 3.40 -11.32
N ARG A 138 -7.28 3.17 -11.52
CA ARG A 138 -8.15 4.04 -12.31
C ARG A 138 -8.29 5.44 -11.71
N TYR A 139 -8.45 5.54 -10.39
CA TYR A 139 -8.56 6.83 -9.70
C TYR A 139 -7.31 7.70 -9.90
N PHE A 140 -6.12 7.16 -9.63
CA PHE A 140 -4.89 7.94 -9.70
C PHE A 140 -4.41 8.17 -11.15
N ARG A 141 -4.66 7.25 -12.09
CA ARG A 141 -4.41 7.51 -13.52
C ARG A 141 -5.20 8.70 -14.09
N GLY A 142 -6.31 9.06 -13.45
CA GLY A 142 -7.08 10.27 -13.80
C GLY A 142 -6.46 11.57 -13.30
N LYS A 143 -5.40 11.52 -12.48
CA LYS A 143 -4.75 12.71 -11.90
C LYS A 143 -3.61 13.17 -12.80
N ASN A 144 -3.58 14.46 -13.12
CA ASN A 144 -2.55 15.08 -13.97
C ASN A 144 -1.13 14.99 -13.37
N TRP A 145 -1.02 14.90 -12.04
CA TRP A 145 0.23 14.84 -11.30
C TRP A 145 0.75 13.41 -11.08
N TYR A 146 -0.05 12.38 -11.34
CA TYR A 146 0.34 10.99 -11.10
C TYR A 146 1.17 10.44 -12.26
N VAL A 147 2.39 10.01 -11.96
CA VAL A 147 3.30 9.37 -12.92
C VAL A 147 3.77 8.04 -12.36
N PRO A 148 3.37 6.89 -12.94
CA PRO A 148 3.84 5.57 -12.52
C PRO A 148 5.37 5.45 -12.51
N ASN A 149 5.92 4.83 -11.47
CA ASN A 149 7.34 4.57 -11.30
C ASN A 149 7.55 3.12 -10.85
N GLU A 150 8.02 2.27 -11.77
CA GLU A 150 8.24 0.83 -11.52
C GLU A 150 9.33 0.55 -10.46
N ASN A 151 10.21 1.52 -10.19
CA ASN A 151 11.28 1.40 -9.21
C ASN A 151 10.86 1.87 -7.81
N PHE A 152 9.64 2.39 -7.62
CA PHE A 152 9.17 2.83 -6.31
C PHE A 152 8.42 1.70 -5.60
N HIS A 153 8.79 1.46 -4.35
CA HIS A 153 8.15 0.53 -3.45
C HIS A 153 7.59 1.24 -2.22
N LYS A 154 6.56 0.67 -1.59
CA LYS A 154 5.92 1.28 -0.41
C LYS A 154 6.90 1.53 0.73
N GLU A 155 7.93 0.69 0.81
CA GLU A 155 8.99 0.72 1.82
C GLU A 155 9.95 1.91 1.64
N ASP A 156 9.96 2.53 0.46
CA ASP A 156 10.81 3.68 0.16
C ASP A 156 10.28 4.97 0.82
N ILE A 157 9.02 4.96 1.28
CA ILE A 157 8.42 6.10 1.98
C ILE A 157 9.08 6.29 3.36
N ALA A 158 9.45 7.51 3.68
CA ALA A 158 10.18 7.83 4.91
C ALA A 158 9.76 9.18 5.51
N GLY A 159 10.24 9.45 6.72
CA GLY A 159 10.05 10.75 7.37
C GLY A 159 8.58 11.10 7.63
N ILE A 160 8.20 12.33 7.30
CA ILE A 160 6.87 12.86 7.58
C ILE A 160 5.76 12.11 6.83
N GLU A 161 6.04 11.67 5.60
CA GLU A 161 5.08 10.94 4.78
C GLU A 161 4.79 9.55 5.36
N LYS A 162 5.83 8.84 5.82
CA LYS A 162 5.66 7.57 6.53
C LYS A 162 4.82 7.76 7.80
N ASN A 163 5.12 8.81 8.58
CA ASN A 163 4.36 9.13 9.80
C ASN A 163 2.89 9.43 9.49
N ASN A 164 2.63 10.14 8.40
CA ASN A 164 1.27 10.48 7.98
C ASN A 164 0.50 9.25 7.49
N VAL A 165 1.13 8.38 6.71
CA VAL A 165 0.53 7.09 6.31
C VAL A 165 0.14 6.27 7.54
N ASP A 166 1.05 6.16 8.52
CA ASP A 166 0.80 5.42 9.76
C ASP A 166 -0.34 6.06 10.55
N PHE A 167 -0.33 7.40 10.68
CA PHE A 167 -1.40 8.14 11.35
C PHE A 167 -2.77 7.90 10.72
N ILE A 168 -2.85 7.89 9.38
CA ILE A 168 -4.11 7.64 8.66
C ILE A 168 -4.53 6.18 8.84
N ALA A 169 -3.60 5.22 8.80
CA ALA A 169 -3.91 3.81 9.06
C ALA A 169 -4.44 3.60 10.49
N ASP A 170 -3.83 4.25 11.49
CA ASP A 170 -4.32 4.23 12.87
C ASP A 170 -5.68 4.91 12.98
N TYR A 171 -5.92 6.00 12.26
CA TYR A 171 -7.22 6.66 12.18
C TYR A 171 -8.30 5.73 11.61
N GLU A 172 -8.00 4.98 10.54
CA GLU A 172 -8.92 3.99 9.97
C GLU A 172 -9.32 2.95 11.00
N VAL A 173 -8.36 2.40 11.75
CA VAL A 173 -8.61 1.39 12.79
C VAL A 173 -9.43 1.98 13.95
N ARG A 174 -9.02 3.14 14.49
CA ARG A 174 -9.68 3.79 15.64
C ARG A 174 -11.14 4.15 15.35
N ASN A 175 -11.44 4.54 14.11
CA ASN A 175 -12.77 4.99 13.71
C ASN A 175 -13.58 3.90 13.00
N SER A 176 -13.08 2.65 12.97
CA SER A 176 -13.74 1.51 12.30
C SER A 176 -14.09 1.82 10.84
N ILE A 177 -13.18 2.47 10.13
CA ILE A 177 -13.37 2.79 8.71
C ILE A 177 -13.21 1.49 7.93
N HIS A 178 -14.33 0.97 7.44
CA HIS A 178 -14.39 -0.19 6.57
C HIS A 178 -14.70 0.26 5.15
N TYR A 179 -13.65 0.41 4.35
CA TYR A 179 -13.77 0.60 2.91
C TYR A 179 -12.91 -0.45 2.20
N THR A 180 -13.58 -1.29 1.42
CA THR A 180 -12.91 -2.32 0.62
C THR A 180 -12.71 -1.76 -0.77
N VAL A 181 -11.45 -1.52 -1.09
CA VAL A 181 -11.03 -1.14 -2.44
C VAL A 181 -11.29 -2.32 -3.39
N GLN A 182 -11.89 -2.04 -4.54
CA GLN A 182 -12.23 -3.01 -5.58
C GLN A 182 -11.07 -3.30 -6.55
#